data_AF-A0A944YIM8-F1
#
_entry.id   AF-A0A944YIM8-F1
#
_cell.length_a   1.000
_cell.length_b   1.000
_cell.length_c   1.000
_cell.angle_alpha   90.00
_cell.angle_beta   90.00
_cell.angle_gamma   90.00
#
_symmetry.space_group_name_H-M   'P 1'
#
loop_
_entity.id
_entity.type
_entity.pdbx_description
1 polymer ?
#
loop_
_entity_poly.entity_id
_entity_poly.type
_entity_poly.pdbx_seq_one_letter_code
_entity_poly.pdbx_strand_id
1 'polypeptide(L)'
;MSNNLTKRHIVQKIYENSNYNHEDVRNIVQSTLDIMQQSLSNGQNIELRKFGVFELQVRKSRVGRNPNKPKTDVIIPRRAVVKFKAGKEMKVGLEKLDLDKLDPSS
;
A
#
# COMPACT_ATOMS: atom_id res chain seq x y z
N MET A 1 0.42 21.76 -0.07
CA MET A 1 1.27 20.72 -0.70
C MET A 1 0.88 19.38 -0.09
N SER A 2 0.51 18.37 -0.87
CA SER A 2 0.19 17.05 -0.33
C SER A 2 1.45 16.41 0.28
N ASN A 3 1.38 15.93 1.53
CA ASN A 3 2.47 15.21 2.20
C ASN A 3 2.61 13.75 1.68
N ASN A 4 2.59 13.58 0.36
CA ASN A 4 2.56 12.28 -0.30
C ASN A 4 3.95 11.92 -0.84
N LEU A 5 4.46 10.76 -0.45
CA LEU A 5 5.64 10.16 -1.07
C LEU A 5 5.23 9.52 -2.41
N THR A 6 5.97 9.83 -3.49
CA THR A 6 5.71 9.29 -4.84
C THR A 6 6.83 8.35 -5.27
N LYS A 7 6.60 7.55 -6.32
CA LYS A 7 7.65 6.72 -6.93
C LYS A 7 8.88 7.56 -7.32
N ARG A 8 8.68 8.77 -7.85
CA ARG A 8 9.78 9.69 -8.18
C ARG A 8 10.60 10.05 -6.95
N HIS A 9 9.96 10.34 -5.83
CA HIS A 9 10.65 10.63 -4.56
C HIS A 9 11.44 9.41 -4.05
N ILE A 10 10.91 8.20 -4.19
CA ILE A 10 11.61 6.96 -3.81
C ILE A 10 12.86 6.75 -4.67
N VAL A 11 12.73 6.86 -6.00
CA VAL A 11 13.86 6.73 -6.94
C VAL A 11 14.95 7.75 -6.62
N GLN A 12 14.57 9.01 -6.42
CA GLN A 12 15.51 10.07 -6.06
C GLN A 12 16.27 9.76 -4.76
N LYS A 13 15.56 9.35 -3.71
CA LYS A 13 16.19 9.01 -2.41
C LYS A 13 17.14 7.82 -2.51
N ILE A 14 16.82 6.80 -3.32
CA ILE A 14 17.73 5.65 -3.50
C ILE A 14 18.95 6.07 -4.29
N TYR A 15 18.76 6.84 -5.38
CA TYR A 15 19.85 7.37 -6.19
C TYR A 15 20.85 8.19 -5.34
N GLU A 16 20.36 9.13 -4.52
CA GLU A 16 21.20 9.96 -3.63
C GLU A 16 22.01 9.15 -2.62
N ASN A 17 21.57 7.94 -2.26
CA ASN A 17 22.21 7.07 -1.27
C ASN A 17 22.91 5.86 -1.90
N SER A 18 23.14 5.86 -3.21
CA SER A 18 23.76 4.75 -3.91
C SER A 18 24.73 5.22 -4.99
N ASN A 19 25.54 4.31 -5.51
CA ASN A 19 26.44 4.57 -6.63
C ASN A 19 25.85 4.11 -7.98
N TYR A 20 24.55 3.78 -8.02
CA TYR A 20 23.87 3.40 -9.24
C TYR A 20 23.48 4.64 -10.04
N ASN A 21 23.42 4.51 -11.36
CA ASN A 21 22.87 5.60 -12.17
C ASN A 21 21.34 5.69 -11.93
N HIS A 22 20.79 6.88 -12.19
CA HIS A 22 19.39 7.17 -11.90
C HIS A 22 18.41 6.27 -12.69
N GLU A 23 18.77 5.86 -13.92
CA GLU A 23 17.93 5.01 -14.77
C GLU A 23 17.87 3.58 -14.24
N ASP A 24 18.99 3.02 -13.77
CA ASP A 24 19.03 1.71 -13.12
C ASP A 24 18.15 1.68 -11.89
N VAL A 25 18.25 2.70 -11.03
CA VAL A 25 17.40 2.81 -9.83
C VAL A 25 15.92 2.87 -10.20
N ARG A 26 15.58 3.67 -11.22
CA ARG A 26 14.20 3.76 -11.73
C ARG A 26 13.68 2.39 -12.19
N ASN A 27 14.50 1.65 -12.94
CA ASN A 27 14.15 0.34 -13.48
C ASN A 27 14.03 -0.71 -12.36
N ILE A 28 14.94 -0.72 -11.39
CA ILE A 28 14.87 -1.63 -10.22
C ILE A 28 13.58 -1.39 -9.42
N VAL A 29 13.25 -0.13 -9.13
CA VAL A 29 12.02 0.21 -8.40
C VAL A 29 10.78 -0.21 -9.19
N GLN A 30 10.76 0.02 -10.51
CA GLN A 30 9.65 -0.41 -11.37
C GLN A 30 9.50 -1.94 -11.37
N SER A 31 10.58 -2.67 -11.64
CA SER A 31 10.59 -4.14 -11.64
C SER A 31 10.15 -4.73 -10.30
N THR A 32 10.51 -4.10 -9.18
CA THR A 32 10.05 -4.53 -7.85
C THR A 32 8.53 -4.45 -7.74
N LEU A 33 7.93 -3.34 -8.17
CA LEU A 33 6.47 -3.15 -8.15
C LEU A 33 5.76 -4.14 -9.09
N ASP A 34 6.34 -4.39 -10.27
CA ASP A 34 5.78 -5.33 -11.25
C ASP A 34 5.78 -6.77 -10.73
N ILE A 35 6.88 -7.21 -10.11
CA ILE A 35 6.98 -8.54 -9.47
C ILE A 35 5.93 -8.68 -8.35
N MET A 36 5.75 -7.63 -7.53
CA MET A 36 4.73 -7.63 -6.47
C MET A 36 3.31 -7.73 -7.06
N GLN A 37 3.02 -6.94 -8.09
CA GLN A 37 1.72 -6.99 -8.76
C GLN A 37 1.45 -8.38 -9.34
N GLN A 38 2.41 -8.95 -10.07
CA GLN A 38 2.26 -10.26 -10.69
C GLN A 38 2.07 -11.37 -9.65
N SER A 39 2.85 -11.35 -8.56
CA SER A 39 2.73 -12.35 -7.48
C SER A 39 1.33 -12.35 -6.85
N LEU A 40 0.79 -11.16 -6.55
CA LEU A 40 -0.56 -11.01 -5.99
C LEU A 40 -1.64 -11.45 -6.98
N SER A 41 -1.50 -11.11 -8.26
CA SER A 41 -2.42 -11.56 -9.32
C SER A 41 -2.39 -13.08 -9.49
N ASN A 42 -1.27 -13.74 -9.21
CA ASN A 42 -1.11 -15.19 -9.28
C ASN A 42 -1.57 -15.93 -8.02
N GLY A 43 -2.18 -15.24 -7.05
CA GLY A 43 -2.67 -15.89 -5.83
C GLY A 43 -1.62 -16.04 -4.72
N GLN A 44 -0.47 -15.38 -4.82
CA GLN A 44 0.61 -15.48 -3.85
C GLN A 44 0.57 -14.32 -2.84
N ASN A 45 0.77 -14.64 -1.56
CA ASN A 45 1.03 -13.62 -0.54
C ASN A 45 2.48 -13.13 -0.65
N ILE A 46 2.72 -11.88 -0.29
CA ILE A 46 4.07 -11.30 -0.25
C ILE A 46 4.43 -10.99 1.20
N GLU A 47 5.54 -11.55 1.66
CA GLU A 47 6.12 -11.22 2.97
C GLU A 47 7.43 -10.49 2.79
N LEU A 48 7.49 -9.26 3.32
CA LEU A 48 8.70 -8.44 3.39
C LEU A 48 9.06 -8.27 4.85
N ARG A 49 10.02 -9.07 5.34
CA ARG A 49 10.40 -9.08 6.77
C ARG A 49 10.69 -7.66 7.26
N LYS A 50 10.29 -7.36 8.50
CA LYS A 50 10.36 -6.03 9.14
C LYS A 50 9.43 -4.96 8.54
N PHE A 51 9.11 -5.04 7.26
CA PHE A 51 8.19 -4.13 6.59
C PHE A 51 6.72 -4.53 6.79
N GLY A 52 6.33 -5.73 6.39
CA GLY A 52 4.97 -6.22 6.52
C GLY A 52 4.60 -7.32 5.52
N VAL A 53 3.32 -7.68 5.53
CA VAL A 53 2.75 -8.74 4.69
C VAL A 53 1.61 -8.19 3.84
N PHE A 54 1.64 -8.47 2.54
CA PHE A 54 0.50 -8.30 1.65
C PHE A 54 -0.21 -9.66 1.52
N GLU A 55 -1.38 -9.77 2.14
CA GLU A 55 -2.18 -10.98 2.20
C GLU A 55 -3.38 -10.88 1.26
N LEU A 56 -3.57 -11.90 0.41
CA LEU A 56 -4.77 -12.06 -0.38
C LEU A 56 -5.92 -12.55 0.49
N GLN A 57 -7.05 -11.87 0.38
CA GLN A 57 -8.27 -12.21 1.09
C GLN A 57 -9.44 -12.27 0.13
N VAL A 58 -10.30 -13.27 0.29
CA VAL A 58 -11.57 -13.33 -0.43
C VAL A 58 -12.65 -12.64 0.40
N ARG A 59 -13.21 -11.55 -0.12
CA ARG A 59 -14.37 -10.89 0.48
C ARG A 59 -15.64 -11.52 -0.08
N LYS A 60 -16.52 -11.96 0.82
CA LYS A 60 -17.84 -12.52 0.47
C LYS A 60 -18.72 -11.42 -0.16
N SER A 61 -19.67 -11.86 -0.99
CA SER A 61 -20.71 -10.97 -1.50
C SER A 61 -21.52 -10.39 -0.34
N ARG A 62 -21.93 -9.13 -0.43
CA ARG A 62 -22.76 -8.46 0.58
C ARG A 62 -23.63 -7.38 -0.06
N VAL A 63 -24.73 -7.05 0.60
CA VAL A 63 -25.55 -5.89 0.23
C VAL A 63 -24.95 -4.64 0.86
N GLY A 64 -24.69 -3.62 0.05
CA GLY A 64 -24.29 -2.28 0.48
C GLY A 64 -25.31 -1.24 0.04
N ARG A 65 -25.07 0.02 0.42
CA ARG A 65 -25.90 1.16 -0.02
C ARG A 65 -25.09 2.07 -0.92
N ASN A 66 -25.75 2.65 -1.92
CA ASN A 66 -25.12 3.69 -2.73
C ASN A 66 -24.90 4.96 -1.85
N PRO A 67 -23.66 5.45 -1.68
CA PRO A 67 -23.41 6.65 -0.87
C PRO A 67 -24.19 7.88 -1.36
N ASN A 68 -24.41 7.98 -2.68
CA ASN A 68 -25.17 9.08 -3.29
C ASN A 68 -26.70 8.84 -3.27
N LYS A 69 -27.15 7.61 -3.02
CA LYS A 69 -28.57 7.20 -2.96
C LYS A 69 -28.76 6.16 -1.84
N PRO A 70 -28.80 6.59 -0.56
CA PRO A 70 -28.75 5.67 0.58
C PRO A 70 -29.98 4.75 0.73
N LYS A 71 -31.07 5.01 -0.02
CA LYS A 71 -32.26 4.14 -0.10
C LYS A 71 -32.14 3.03 -1.15
N THR A 72 -31.07 3.02 -1.94
CA THR A 72 -30.86 2.02 -3.00
C THR A 72 -29.81 1.03 -2.54
N ASP A 73 -30.23 -0.22 -2.39
CA ASP A 73 -29.35 -1.34 -2.11
C ASP A 73 -28.61 -1.77 -3.37
N VAL A 74 -27.33 -2.11 -3.22
CA VAL A 74 -26.43 -2.55 -4.29
C VAL A 74 -25.72 -3.82 -3.84
N ILE A 75 -25.73 -4.84 -4.70
CA ILE A 75 -24.98 -6.08 -4.46
C ILE A 75 -23.50 -5.82 -4.73
N ILE A 76 -22.66 -5.95 -3.71
CA ILE A 76 -21.21 -5.91 -3.84
C ILE A 76 -20.74 -7.36 -4.05
N PRO A 77 -20.19 -7.71 -5.22
CA PRO A 77 -19.86 -9.09 -5.55
C PRO A 77 -18.70 -9.64 -4.71
N ARG A 78 -18.62 -10.97 -4.65
CA ARG A 78 -17.46 -11.68 -4.09
C ARG A 78 -16.23 -11.32 -4.91
N ARG A 79 -15.13 -10.95 -4.26
CA ARG A 79 -13.88 -10.56 -4.93
C ARG A 79 -12.65 -10.86 -4.08
N ALA A 80 -11.51 -11.02 -4.74
CA ALA A 80 -10.21 -10.98 -4.09
C ALA A 80 -9.83 -9.53 -3.74
N VAL A 81 -9.20 -9.34 -2.59
CA VAL A 81 -8.61 -8.06 -2.17
C VAL A 81 -7.24 -8.32 -1.55
N VAL A 82 -6.40 -7.30 -1.53
CA VAL A 82 -5.12 -7.33 -0.81
C VAL A 82 -5.28 -6.61 0.52
N LYS A 83 -4.89 -7.25 1.62
CA LYS A 83 -4.78 -6.65 2.95
C LYS A 83 -3.29 -6.48 3.28
N PHE A 84 -2.86 -5.27 3.59
CA PHE A 84 -1.54 -5.04 4.16
C PHE A 84 -1.57 -5.20 5.68
N LYS A 85 -0.62 -5.95 6.22
CA LYS A 85 -0.36 -6.09 7.66
C LYS A 85 1.01 -5.49 7.96
N ALA A 86 1.03 -4.35 8.65
CA ALA A 86 2.27 -3.67 9.05
C ALA A 86 3.14 -4.58 9.94
N GLY A 87 4.45 -4.60 9.67
CA GLY A 87 5.44 -5.28 10.49
C GLY A 87 5.62 -4.61 11.86
N LYS A 88 6.29 -5.32 12.78
CA LYS A 88 6.52 -4.83 14.15
C LYS A 88 7.26 -3.48 14.16
N GLU A 89 8.34 -3.36 13.38
CA GLU A 89 9.16 -2.14 13.34
C GLU A 89 8.36 -0.93 12.86
N MET A 90 7.52 -1.12 11.83
CA MET A 90 6.61 -0.07 11.36
C MET A 90 5.61 0.36 12.42
N LYS A 91 4.96 -0.59 13.12
CA LYS A 91 4.00 -0.28 14.20
C LYS A 91 4.63 0.53 15.33
N VAL A 92 5.81 0.14 15.80
CA VAL A 92 6.56 0.87 16.83
C VAL A 92 6.93 2.28 16.35
N GLY A 93 7.23 2.45 15.06
CA GLY A 93 7.44 3.78 14.48
C GLY A 93 6.19 4.66 14.52
N LEU A 94 5.01 4.09 14.25
CA LEU A 94 3.74 4.80 14.26
C LEU A 94 3.32 5.25 15.67
N GLU A 95 3.66 4.50 16.72
CA GLU A 95 3.39 4.86 18.13
C GLU A 95 4.08 6.15 18.57
N LYS A 96 5.13 6.58 17.86
CA LYS A 96 5.90 7.80 18.15
C LYS A 96 5.40 9.02 17.38
N LEU A 97 4.35 8.86 16.57
CA LEU A 97 3.83 9.96 15.77
C LEU A 97 3.06 10.95 16.66
N ASP A 98 3.31 12.22 16.40
CA ASP A 98 2.53 13.33 16.93
C ASP A 98 1.19 13.38 16.19
N LEU A 99 0.14 12.92 16.86
CA LEU A 99 -1.20 12.78 16.26
C LEU A 99 -1.83 14.13 15.94
N ASP A 100 -1.53 15.17 16.73
CA ASP A 100 -2.06 16.51 16.54
C ASP A 100 -1.54 17.15 15.25
N LYS A 101 -0.37 16.70 14.75
CA LYS A 101 0.13 17.09 13.41
C LYS A 101 -0.52 16.33 12.26
N LEU A 102 -1.05 15.14 12.51
CA LEU A 102 -1.65 14.28 11.49
C LEU A 102 -3.13 14.56 11.31
N ASP A 103 -3.81 14.86 12.39
CA ASP A 103 -5.19 15.33 12.41
C ASP A 103 -5.31 16.54 13.34
N PRO A 104 -5.00 17.75 12.84
CA PRO A 104 -5.11 18.98 13.63
C PRO A 104 -6.55 19.32 14.05
N SER A 105 -7.54 18.55 13.60
CA SER A 105 -8.96 18.72 13.88
C SER A 105 -9.56 17.70 14.84
N SER A 106 -8.74 16.76 15.33
CA SER A 106 -9.11 15.82 16.40
C SER A 106 -9.03 16.45 17.80
#